data_AF-A6EFZ3-F1
#
_entry.id   AF-A6EFZ3-F1
#
_cell.length_a   1.000
_cell.length_b   1.000
_cell.length_c   1.000
_cell.angle_alpha   90.00
_cell.angle_beta   90.00
_cell.angle_gamma   90.00
#
_symmetry.space_group_name_H-M   'P 1'
#
loop_
_entity.id
_entity.type
_entity.pdbx_description
1 polymer ?
#
loop_
_entity_poly.entity_id
_entity_poly.type
_entity_poly.pdbx_seq_one_letter_code
_entity_poly.pdbx_strand_id
1 'polypeptide(L)'
;MFPDILIADQCFFTLFLILIMAELPIYTKQQLALRNGQDKPQIWVAYLGVIYDVTESRLWRNGKHYEHWAGQDLTDELADAPHAEGVFEKFDAVGKLV
;
A
#
# COMPACT_ATOMS: atom_id res chain seq x y z
N MET A 1 -31.09 9.31 10.33
CA MET A 1 -31.52 8.06 9.66
C MET A 1 -31.27 8.27 8.18
N PHE A 2 -30.05 7.98 7.72
CA PHE A 2 -29.69 8.03 6.31
C PHE A 2 -29.84 6.60 5.77
N PRO A 3 -30.73 6.34 4.81
CA PRO A 3 -30.84 5.01 4.23
C PRO A 3 -29.82 4.85 3.10
N ASP A 4 -29.23 3.67 3.06
CA ASP A 4 -28.73 2.97 1.86
C ASP A 4 -27.50 3.56 1.13
N ILE A 5 -26.35 3.49 1.80
CA ILE A 5 -25.04 3.34 1.12
C ILE A 5 -24.83 1.84 0.90
N LEU A 6 -25.36 1.32 -0.20
CA LEU A 6 -24.96 0.04 -0.78
C LEU A 6 -25.08 0.19 -2.29
N ILE A 7 -23.95 -0.04 -2.96
CA ILE A 7 -23.65 0.19 -4.39
C ILE A 7 -23.14 1.62 -4.69
N ALA A 8 -21.93 1.92 -4.19
CA ALA A 8 -21.04 2.77 -4.97
C ALA A 8 -20.66 1.96 -6.22
N ASP A 9 -21.04 2.45 -7.39
CA ASP A 9 -20.64 1.93 -8.70
C ASP A 9 -19.12 1.71 -8.70
N GLN A 10 -18.64 0.59 -9.27
CA GLN A 10 -17.20 0.32 -9.43
C GLN A 10 -16.49 1.52 -10.08
N CYS A 11 -17.21 2.26 -10.94
CA CYS A 11 -16.73 3.49 -11.55
C CYS A 11 -16.40 4.60 -10.53
N PHE A 12 -17.19 4.75 -9.46
CA PHE A 12 -16.98 5.78 -8.46
C PHE A 12 -15.78 5.46 -7.57
N PHE A 13 -15.59 4.19 -7.23
CA PHE A 13 -14.41 3.74 -6.48
C PHE A 13 -13.14 3.90 -7.32
N THR A 14 -13.18 3.53 -8.60
CA THR A 14 -12.05 3.74 -9.53
C THR A 14 -11.73 5.23 -9.72
N LEU A 15 -12.74 6.09 -9.92
CA LEU A 15 -12.51 7.54 -10.08
C LEU A 15 -11.98 8.18 -8.80
N PHE A 16 -12.48 7.75 -7.64
CA PHE A 16 -12.04 8.23 -6.34
C PHE A 16 -10.59 7.82 -6.06
N LEU A 17 -10.21 6.57 -6.37
CA LEU A 17 -8.83 6.12 -6.26
C LEU A 17 -7.90 6.89 -7.21
N ILE A 18 -8.32 7.16 -8.46
CA ILE A 18 -7.55 7.95 -9.42
C ILE A 18 -7.35 9.39 -8.91
N LEU A 19 -8.39 10.01 -8.35
CA LEU A 19 -8.32 11.37 -7.80
C LEU A 19 -7.39 11.43 -6.57
N ILE A 20 -7.46 10.43 -5.69
CA ILE A 20 -6.53 10.31 -4.55
C ILE A 20 -5.10 10.12 -5.05
N MET A 21 -4.88 9.19 -5.99
CA MET A 21 -3.57 8.93 -6.56
C MET A 21 -2.97 10.16 -7.24
N ALA A 22 -3.77 11.03 -7.87
CA ALA A 22 -3.27 12.26 -8.48
C ALA A 22 -2.56 13.17 -7.47
N GLU A 23 -3.08 13.27 -6.25
CA GLU A 23 -2.59 14.15 -5.19
C GLU A 23 -1.52 13.52 -4.28
N LEU A 24 -1.26 12.21 -4.40
CA LEU A 24 -0.26 11.54 -3.58
C LEU A 24 1.17 12.00 -3.91
N PRO A 25 2.04 12.17 -2.91
CA PRO A 25 3.44 12.52 -3.12
C PRO A 25 4.19 11.41 -3.88
N ILE A 26 5.19 11.82 -4.65
CA ILE A 26 6.03 10.90 -5.43
C ILE A 26 7.28 10.54 -4.64
N TYR A 27 7.62 9.26 -4.65
CA TYR A 27 8.83 8.72 -4.05
C TYR A 27 9.61 7.87 -5.04
N THR A 28 10.93 7.95 -4.96
CA THR A 28 11.83 7.05 -5.69
C THR A 28 11.99 5.70 -4.98
N LYS A 29 12.46 4.68 -5.69
CA LYS A 29 12.87 3.39 -5.08
C LYS A 29 13.82 3.56 -3.90
N GLN A 30 14.77 4.48 -4.00
CA GLN A 30 15.74 4.75 -2.92
C GLN A 30 15.05 5.37 -1.70
N GLN A 31 14.09 6.25 -1.92
CA GLN A 31 13.30 6.84 -0.84
C GLN A 31 12.43 5.77 -0.19
N LEU A 32 11.78 4.89 -0.97
CA LEU A 32 11.00 3.77 -0.44
C LEU A 32 11.88 2.82 0.40
N ALA A 33 13.07 2.47 -0.06
CA ALA A 33 14.01 1.57 0.63
C ALA A 33 14.33 1.98 2.08
N LEU A 34 14.31 3.28 2.37
CA LEU A 34 14.55 3.79 3.73
C LEU A 34 13.36 3.56 4.68
N ARG A 35 12.14 3.26 4.19
CA ARG A 35 10.96 2.95 5.03
C ARG A 35 10.82 1.44 5.25
N ASN A 36 11.86 0.85 5.79
CA ASN A 36 11.95 -0.59 6.07
C ASN A 36 11.79 -0.93 7.56
N GLY A 37 11.33 0.02 8.39
CA GLY A 37 11.23 -0.16 9.84
C GLY A 37 12.55 -0.17 10.60
N GLN A 38 13.69 0.08 9.94
CA GLN A 38 15.03 0.11 10.54
C GLN A 38 15.73 1.44 10.27
N ASP A 39 15.94 1.79 8.99
CA ASP A 39 16.55 3.08 8.60
C ASP A 39 15.63 4.25 8.97
N LYS A 40 14.32 4.02 8.87
CA LYS A 40 13.26 4.90 9.37
C LYS A 40 12.18 4.07 10.06
N PRO A 41 11.42 4.66 11.01
CA PRO A 41 10.39 3.94 11.74
C PRO A 41 9.22 3.50 10.87
N GLN A 42 8.99 4.15 9.73
CA GLN A 42 7.95 3.76 8.79
C GLN A 42 8.25 2.42 8.12
N ILE A 43 7.20 1.62 7.90
CA ILE A 43 7.25 0.35 7.20
C ILE A 43 6.32 0.44 6.00
N TRP A 44 6.88 0.68 4.82
CA TRP A 44 6.11 0.89 3.60
C TRP A 44 6.42 -0.20 2.57
N VAL A 45 5.41 -0.55 1.78
CA VAL A 45 5.55 -1.46 0.63
C VAL A 45 4.89 -0.83 -0.59
N ALA A 46 5.41 -1.10 -1.78
CA ALA A 46 4.73 -0.70 -3.00
C ALA A 46 4.02 -1.89 -3.67
N TYR A 47 2.89 -1.60 -4.29
CA TYR A 47 2.13 -2.52 -5.12
C TYR A 47 1.52 -1.74 -6.29
N LEU A 48 1.78 -2.18 -7.52
CA LEU A 48 1.36 -1.52 -8.76
C LEU A 48 1.64 -0.01 -8.78
N GLY A 49 2.81 0.40 -8.27
CA GLY A 49 3.23 1.80 -8.23
C GLY A 49 2.59 2.65 -7.12
N VAL A 50 1.72 2.09 -6.27
CA VAL A 50 1.17 2.76 -5.08
C VAL A 50 1.94 2.30 -3.85
N ILE A 51 2.30 3.24 -2.98
CA ILE A 51 3.00 2.96 -1.72
C ILE A 51 1.98 2.94 -0.59
N TYR A 52 1.95 1.84 0.15
CA TYR A 52 1.06 1.62 1.30
C TYR A 52 1.85 1.63 2.61
N ASP A 53 1.29 2.29 3.63
CA ASP A 53 1.84 2.24 4.99
C ASP A 53 1.30 1.03 5.75
N VAL A 54 2.19 0.09 6.05
CA VAL A 54 1.87 -1.15 6.79
C VAL A 54 2.46 -1.15 8.21
N THR A 55 2.87 0.02 8.73
CA THR A 55 3.56 0.17 10.03
C THR A 55 2.78 -0.45 11.19
N GLU A 56 1.46 -0.27 11.22
CA GLU A 56 0.60 -0.81 12.29
C GLU A 56 0.27 -2.31 12.12
N SER A 57 0.71 -2.93 11.03
CA SER A 57 0.47 -4.35 10.79
C SER A 57 1.38 -5.22 11.64
N ARG A 58 0.78 -6.04 12.50
CA ARG A 58 1.51 -7.06 13.29
C ARG A 58 2.27 -8.06 12.42
N LEU A 59 1.84 -8.26 11.18
CA LEU A 59 2.44 -9.18 10.22
C LEU A 59 3.72 -8.62 9.57
N TRP A 60 3.93 -7.31 9.64
CA TRP A 60 5.07 -6.59 9.08
C TRP A 60 6.06 -6.09 10.13
N ARG A 61 6.00 -6.62 11.35
CA ARG A 61 6.80 -6.14 12.48
C ARG A 61 8.29 -6.04 12.13
N ASN A 62 8.90 -4.90 12.44
CA ASN A 62 10.30 -4.57 12.11
C ASN A 62 10.62 -4.63 10.60
N GLY A 63 9.61 -4.41 9.76
CA GLY A 63 9.74 -4.40 8.31
C GLY A 63 9.93 -5.75 7.65
N LYS A 64 9.51 -6.83 8.32
CA LYS A 64 9.61 -8.19 7.78
C LYS A 64 8.26 -8.88 7.77
N HIS A 65 7.97 -9.54 6.66
CA HIS A 65 6.81 -10.42 6.49
C HIS A 65 7.24 -11.72 5.82
N TYR A 66 7.45 -12.77 6.63
CA TYR A 66 8.05 -14.03 6.18
C TYR A 66 9.38 -13.80 5.44
N GLU A 67 9.48 -14.18 4.17
CA GLU A 67 10.69 -14.01 3.34
C GLU A 67 10.74 -12.63 2.64
N HIS A 68 9.73 -11.78 2.86
CA HIS A 68 9.63 -10.46 2.25
C HIS A 68 10.02 -9.34 3.23
N TRP A 69 10.61 -8.30 2.67
CA TRP A 69 11.06 -7.11 3.40
C TRP A 69 10.30 -5.88 2.94
N ALA A 70 10.07 -4.95 3.86
CA ALA A 70 9.52 -3.64 3.53
C ALA A 70 10.57 -2.74 2.85
N GLY A 71 10.13 -1.62 2.30
CA GLY A 71 10.97 -0.68 1.56
C GLY A 71 11.17 -1.07 0.10
N GLN A 72 10.31 -1.92 -0.48
CA GLN A 72 10.40 -2.31 -1.88
C GLN A 72 9.02 -2.44 -2.53
N ASP A 73 9.05 -2.56 -3.85
CA ASP A 73 7.89 -2.95 -4.66
C ASP A 73 7.75 -4.46 -4.57
N LEU A 74 6.56 -4.92 -4.15
CA LEU A 74 6.23 -6.32 -3.94
C LEU A 74 5.18 -6.81 -4.94
N THR A 75 5.03 -6.12 -6.08
CA THR A 75 4.05 -6.44 -7.10
C THR A 75 4.20 -7.86 -7.62
N ASP A 76 5.42 -8.27 -7.95
CA ASP A 76 5.67 -9.59 -8.54
C ASP A 76 5.54 -10.70 -7.49
N GLU A 77 5.92 -10.41 -6.25
CA GLU A 77 5.88 -11.32 -5.11
C GLU A 77 4.44 -11.63 -4.65
N LEU A 78 3.49 -10.72 -4.87
CA LEU A 78 2.11 -10.93 -4.48
C LEU A 78 1.46 -12.11 -5.22
N ALA A 79 1.90 -12.42 -6.44
CA ALA A 79 1.36 -13.53 -7.24
C ALA A 79 1.58 -14.90 -6.56
N ASP A 80 2.64 -15.03 -5.76
CA ASP A 80 2.99 -16.25 -5.03
C ASP A 80 2.42 -16.28 -3.60
N ALA A 81 1.73 -15.22 -3.18
CA ALA A 81 1.20 -15.08 -1.83
C ALA A 81 -0.09 -15.92 -1.62
N PRO A 82 -0.36 -16.40 -0.39
CA PRO A 82 -1.60 -17.11 -0.07
C PRO A 82 -2.83 -16.17 0.03
N HIS A 83 -2.72 -14.93 -0.43
CA HIS A 83 -3.75 -13.88 -0.35
C HIS A 83 -3.71 -12.96 -1.57
N ALA A 84 -4.81 -12.26 -1.84
CA ALA A 84 -4.95 -11.34 -2.97
C ALA A 84 -4.73 -9.86 -2.57
N GLU A 85 -4.73 -8.97 -3.57
CA GLU A 85 -4.54 -7.52 -3.44
C GLU A 85 -5.54 -6.81 -2.49
N GLY A 86 -6.71 -7.38 -2.24
CA GLY A 86 -7.72 -6.81 -1.32
C GLY A 86 -7.22 -6.61 0.12
N VAL A 87 -6.06 -7.17 0.48
CA VAL A 87 -5.39 -6.85 1.76
C VAL A 87 -4.99 -5.36 1.87
N PHE A 88 -4.73 -4.68 0.74
CA PHE A 88 -4.28 -3.29 0.73
C PHE A 88 -5.40 -2.29 1.07
N GLU A 89 -6.67 -2.68 0.99
CA GLU A 89 -7.81 -1.86 1.42
C GLU A 89 -7.77 -1.51 2.92
N LYS A 90 -6.94 -2.23 3.69
CA LYS A 90 -6.76 -2.01 5.14
C LYS A 90 -5.65 -1.01 5.47
N PHE A 91 -4.93 -0.52 4.45
CA PHE A 91 -3.75 0.31 4.62
C PHE A 91 -3.89 1.62 3.87
N ASP A 92 -3.28 2.67 4.42
CA ASP A 92 -3.31 3.99 3.81
C ASP A 92 -2.35 4.04 2.61
N ALA A 93 -2.85 4.51 1.47
CA ALA A 93 -2.01 4.87 0.34
C ALA A 93 -1.31 6.21 0.65
N VAL A 94 0.02 6.19 0.75
CA VAL A 94 0.83 7.33 1.20
C VAL A 94 1.70 7.94 0.12
N GLY A 95 1.79 7.31 -1.05
CA GLY A 95 2.62 7.81 -2.14
C GLY A 95 2.50 7.04 -3.44
N LYS A 96 3.16 7.58 -4.47
CA LYS A 96 3.40 6.92 -5.75
C LYS A 96 4.87 6.57 -5.89
N LEU A 97 5.17 5.37 -6.35
CA LEU A 97 6.52 4.93 -6.66
C LEU A 97 6.88 5.30 -8.12
N VAL A 98 8.03 5.95 -8.31
CA VAL A 98 8.62 6.31 -9.62
C VAL A 98 10.08 5.86 -9.69
#